data_AF-A0A718E6C8-F1
#
_entry.id   AF-A0A718E6C8-F1
#
_cell.length_a   1.000
_cell.length_b   1.000
_cell.length_c   1.000
_cell.angle_alpha   90.00
_cell.angle_beta   90.00
_cell.angle_gamma   90.00
#
_symmetry.space_group_name_H-M   'P 1'
#
loop_
_entity.id
_entity.type
_entity.pdbx_description
1 polymer ?
#
loop_
_entity_poly.entity_id
_entity_poly.type
_entity_poly.pdbx_seq_one_letter_code
_entity_poly.pdbx_strand_id
1 'polypeptide(L)'
;MNKPLIALLLITSFSASADKIPSSIQNLIAVYDTRTHSLEDGGLTIRYNKRLLLVDAAESMFQGICNDYYMNKWIPGTIKRITLLNVTSDQGFEINAGGDECRKAGTMKDEQARTYRTSFIKPLQ
;
A
#
# COMPACT_ATOMS: atom_id res chain seq x y z
N MET A 1 -52.99 30.61 -4.63
CA MET A 1 -52.00 29.98 -5.53
C MET A 1 -50.75 29.73 -4.70
N ASN A 2 -50.67 28.58 -4.02
CA ASN A 2 -49.58 28.30 -3.07
C ASN A 2 -48.68 27.23 -3.68
N LYS A 3 -47.44 27.62 -4.05
CA LYS A 3 -46.43 26.72 -4.64
C LYS A 3 -45.73 25.95 -3.51
N PRO A 4 -45.53 24.63 -3.62
CA PRO A 4 -44.67 23.90 -2.71
C PRO A 4 -43.20 24.11 -3.12
N LEU A 5 -42.37 24.54 -2.18
CA LEU A 5 -40.92 24.58 -2.32
C LEU A 5 -40.39 23.15 -2.11
N ILE A 6 -40.03 22.47 -3.20
CA ILE A 6 -39.29 21.21 -3.14
C ILE A 6 -37.83 21.56 -2.84
N ALA A 7 -37.40 21.32 -1.59
CA ALA A 7 -36.00 21.38 -1.21
C ALA A 7 -35.28 20.17 -1.81
N LEU A 8 -34.45 20.41 -2.83
CA LEU A 8 -33.62 19.42 -3.48
C LEU A 8 -32.51 19.00 -2.49
N LEU A 9 -32.63 17.82 -1.89
CA LEU A 9 -31.53 17.21 -1.12
C LEU A 9 -30.41 16.86 -2.10
N LEU A 10 -29.39 17.74 -2.16
CA LEU A 10 -28.13 17.45 -2.85
C LEU A 10 -27.44 16.32 -2.10
N ILE A 11 -27.65 15.09 -2.58
CA ILE A 11 -26.81 13.96 -2.21
C ILE A 11 -25.45 14.26 -2.84
N THR A 12 -24.54 14.86 -2.08
CA THR A 12 -23.14 14.95 -2.48
C THR A 12 -22.60 13.53 -2.47
N SER A 13 -22.67 12.86 -3.62
CA SER A 13 -21.93 11.64 -3.87
C SER A 13 -20.44 12.00 -3.82
N PHE A 14 -19.83 11.85 -2.64
CA PHE A 14 -18.39 11.84 -2.51
C PHE A 14 -17.89 10.67 -3.33
N SER A 15 -17.47 10.94 -4.56
CA SER A 15 -16.62 10.03 -5.30
C SER A 15 -15.36 9.87 -4.46
N ALA A 16 -15.24 8.77 -3.72
CA ALA A 16 -13.97 8.37 -3.16
C ALA A 16 -13.03 8.18 -4.35
N SER A 17 -12.23 9.21 -4.65
CA SER A 17 -11.17 9.11 -5.62
C SER A 17 -10.25 8.03 -5.09
N ALA A 18 -10.21 6.87 -5.74
CA ALA A 18 -9.19 5.87 -5.45
C ALA A 18 -7.84 6.58 -5.51
N ASP A 19 -7.07 6.51 -4.42
CA ASP A 19 -5.76 7.13 -4.34
C ASP A 19 -4.91 6.57 -5.49
N LYS A 20 -4.29 7.46 -6.26
CA LYS A 20 -3.51 7.02 -7.41
C LYS A 20 -2.19 6.41 -6.94
N ILE A 21 -1.97 5.12 -7.24
CA ILE A 21 -0.67 4.46 -7.04
C ILE A 21 0.40 5.23 -7.82
N PRO A 22 1.51 5.65 -7.20
CA PRO A 22 2.64 6.25 -7.91
C PRO A 22 3.10 5.38 -9.09
N SER A 23 3.39 5.97 -10.24
CA SER A 23 3.80 5.20 -11.43
C SER A 23 5.09 4.39 -11.22
N SER A 24 5.98 4.87 -10.35
CA SER A 24 7.20 4.17 -9.97
C SER A 24 6.90 2.89 -9.15
N ILE A 25 5.92 2.96 -8.25
CA ILE A 25 5.39 1.81 -7.51
C ILE A 25 4.66 0.84 -8.44
N GLN A 26 3.91 1.33 -9.44
CA GLN A 26 3.32 0.48 -10.48
C GLN A 26 4.41 -0.34 -11.20
N ASN A 27 5.51 0.30 -11.59
CA ASN A 27 6.63 -0.37 -12.24
C ASN A 27 7.31 -1.37 -11.31
N LEU A 28 7.48 -1.06 -10.02
CA LEU A 28 7.98 -1.99 -9.02
C LEU A 28 7.11 -3.24 -8.93
N ILE A 29 5.79 -3.08 -8.82
CA ILE A 29 4.83 -4.19 -8.74
C ILE A 29 4.89 -5.07 -9.99
N ALA A 30 5.04 -4.46 -11.17
CA ALA A 30 5.10 -5.17 -12.45
C ALA A 30 6.30 -6.11 -12.60
N VAL A 31 7.36 -5.96 -11.79
CA VAL A 31 8.50 -6.90 -11.74
C VAL A 31 8.11 -8.22 -11.07
N TYR A 32 7.06 -8.22 -10.25
CA TYR A 32 6.59 -9.41 -9.53
C TYR A 32 5.39 -10.04 -10.24
N ASP A 33 5.27 -11.37 -10.10
CA ASP A 33 4.13 -12.15 -10.60
C ASP A 33 2.86 -11.86 -9.76
N THR A 34 2.15 -10.79 -10.13
CA THR A 34 0.98 -10.26 -9.44
C THR A 34 -0.27 -10.32 -10.33
N ARG A 35 -1.44 -10.55 -9.70
CA ARG A 35 -2.74 -10.59 -10.38
C ARG A 35 -3.44 -9.24 -10.37
N THR A 36 -3.46 -8.61 -9.21
CA THR A 36 -4.24 -7.38 -8.96
C THR A 36 -3.56 -6.57 -7.87
N HIS A 37 -3.74 -5.26 -7.92
CA HIS A 37 -3.28 -4.33 -6.91
C HIS A 37 -4.17 -3.08 -6.89
N SER A 38 -4.30 -2.47 -5.72
CA SER A 38 -5.09 -1.25 -5.51
C SER A 38 -4.49 -0.41 -4.39
N LEU A 39 -4.82 0.89 -4.38
CA LEU A 39 -4.50 1.80 -3.29
C LEU A 39 -5.76 2.54 -2.87
N GLU A 40 -6.15 2.32 -1.62
CA GLU A 40 -7.38 2.86 -1.04
C GLU A 40 -7.08 3.37 0.37
N ASP A 41 -7.30 4.67 0.60
CA ASP A 41 -7.04 5.36 1.86
C ASP A 41 -5.62 5.14 2.41
N GLY A 42 -4.63 5.16 1.53
CA GLY A 42 -3.24 4.85 1.85
C GLY A 42 -2.92 3.37 2.11
N GLY A 43 -3.86 2.46 1.86
CA GLY A 43 -3.65 1.02 1.93
C GLY A 43 -3.34 0.41 0.57
N LEU A 44 -2.08 0.04 0.36
CA LEU A 44 -1.64 -0.65 -0.85
C LEU A 44 -1.90 -2.16 -0.72
N THR A 45 -2.86 -2.68 -1.46
CA THR A 45 -3.10 -4.14 -1.52
C THR A 45 -2.49 -4.71 -2.78
N ILE A 46 -1.70 -5.78 -2.67
CA ILE A 46 -1.06 -6.48 -3.78
C ILE A 46 -1.38 -7.98 -3.66
N ARG A 47 -2.03 -8.53 -4.68
CA ARG A 47 -2.30 -9.97 -4.77
C ARG A 47 -1.35 -10.62 -5.75
N TYR A 48 -0.56 -11.57 -5.27
CA TYR A 48 0.36 -12.36 -6.07
C TYR A 48 -0.38 -13.48 -6.80
N ASN A 49 0.19 -13.94 -7.91
CA ASN A 49 -0.24 -15.16 -8.59
C ASN A 49 0.46 -16.42 -8.03
N LYS A 50 0.76 -16.42 -6.73
CA LYS A 50 1.45 -17.52 -6.04
C LYS A 50 0.53 -18.18 -5.01
N ARG A 51 0.65 -19.49 -4.82
CA ARG A 51 -0.12 -20.24 -3.80
C ARG A 51 0.34 -19.95 -2.37
N LEU A 52 1.65 -19.80 -2.19
CA LEU A 52 2.27 -19.52 -0.90
C LEU A 52 3.15 -18.29 -1.01
N LEU A 53 2.95 -17.35 -0.08
CA LEU A 53 3.84 -16.23 0.16
C LEU A 53 4.68 -16.51 1.40
N LEU A 54 6.00 -16.45 1.25
CA LEU A 54 6.94 -16.52 2.36
C LEU A 54 7.26 -15.12 2.86
N VAL A 55 7.74 -15.00 4.10
CA VAL A 55 8.10 -13.71 4.71
C VAL A 55 9.12 -12.93 3.88
N ASP A 56 10.04 -13.62 3.20
CA ASP A 56 11.02 -13.03 2.29
C ASP A 56 10.36 -12.22 1.15
N ALA A 57 9.17 -12.62 0.69
CA ALA A 57 8.43 -11.85 -0.30
C ALA A 57 7.93 -10.52 0.28
N ALA A 58 7.51 -10.52 1.55
CA ALA A 58 7.11 -9.30 2.25
C ALA A 58 8.30 -8.40 2.55
N GLU A 59 9.43 -8.95 2.99
CA GLU A 59 10.68 -8.20 3.18
C GLU A 59 11.13 -7.54 1.87
N SER A 60 11.15 -8.31 0.77
CA SER A 60 11.57 -7.84 -0.55
C SER A 60 10.67 -6.73 -1.07
N MET A 61 9.34 -6.92 -1.03
CA MET A 61 8.40 -5.90 -1.49
C MET A 61 8.50 -4.62 -0.67
N PHE A 62 8.56 -4.72 0.66
CA PHE A 62 8.64 -3.53 1.51
C PHE A 62 9.96 -2.78 1.33
N GLN A 63 11.08 -3.50 1.18
CA GLN A 63 12.35 -2.89 0.80
C GLN A 63 12.27 -2.20 -0.57
N GLY A 64 11.62 -2.82 -1.55
CA GLY A 64 11.38 -2.24 -2.87
C GLY A 64 10.61 -0.92 -2.78
N ILE A 65 9.53 -0.88 -1.99
CA ILE A 65 8.73 0.32 -1.75
C ILE A 65 9.56 1.42 -1.09
N CYS A 66 10.38 1.09 -0.09
CA CYS A 66 11.26 2.08 0.53
C CYS A 66 12.36 2.59 -0.40
N ASN A 67 12.94 1.73 -1.22
CA ASN A 67 13.91 2.14 -2.23
C ASN A 67 13.25 3.08 -3.24
N ASP A 68 12.04 2.73 -3.71
CA ASP A 68 11.25 3.58 -4.60
C ASP A 68 10.96 4.94 -3.98
N TYR A 69 10.58 4.97 -2.69
CA TYR A 69 10.40 6.21 -1.93
C TYR A 69 11.67 7.08 -1.94
N TYR A 70 12.86 6.53 -1.71
CA TYR A 70 14.09 7.36 -1.70
C TYR A 70 14.43 7.91 -3.08
N MET A 71 14.14 7.15 -4.14
CA MET A 71 14.44 7.55 -5.51
C MET A 71 13.43 8.58 -6.04
N ASN A 72 12.15 8.40 -5.75
CA ASN A 72 11.07 9.17 -6.36
C ASN A 72 10.42 10.19 -5.40
N LYS A 73 10.68 10.07 -4.09
CA LYS A 73 10.26 11.01 -3.02
C LYS A 73 8.78 11.37 -3.07
N TRP A 74 7.92 10.39 -3.34
CA TRP A 74 6.47 10.59 -3.26
C TRP A 74 6.03 10.94 -1.83
N ILE A 75 4.83 11.49 -1.68
CA ILE A 75 4.34 12.03 -0.39
C ILE A 75 4.30 10.89 0.64
N PRO A 76 5.01 10.98 1.78
CA PRO A 76 5.15 9.88 2.74
C PRO A 76 3.82 9.25 3.20
N GLY A 77 2.74 10.04 3.28
CA GLY A 77 1.40 9.56 3.63
C GLY A 77 0.62 8.89 2.50
N THR A 78 1.16 8.76 1.29
CA THR A 78 0.51 8.09 0.15
C THR A 78 0.35 6.59 0.38
N ILE A 79 1.34 5.94 1.01
CA ILE A 79 1.27 4.53 1.39
C ILE A 79 1.54 4.49 2.90
N LYS A 80 0.56 4.03 3.66
CA LYS A 80 0.58 3.94 5.12
C LYS A 80 0.58 2.50 5.61
N ARG A 81 -0.08 1.61 4.85
CA ARG A 81 -0.17 0.18 5.10
C ARG A 81 -0.06 -0.58 3.80
N ILE A 82 0.50 -1.78 3.86
CA ILE A 82 0.65 -2.67 2.71
C ILE A 82 0.07 -4.03 3.09
N THR A 83 -0.76 -4.59 2.21
CA THR A 83 -1.32 -5.94 2.37
C THR A 83 -0.90 -6.79 1.17
N LEU A 84 -0.17 -7.86 1.44
CA LEU A 84 0.29 -8.81 0.42
C LEU A 84 -0.54 -10.09 0.55
N LEU A 85 -1.17 -10.51 -0.53
CA LEU A 85 -2.06 -11.67 -0.57
C LEU A 85 -1.55 -12.72 -1.56
N ASN A 86 -1.69 -13.99 -1.21
CA ASN A 86 -1.53 -15.08 -2.16
C ASN A 86 -2.70 -15.11 -3.16
N VAL A 87 -2.64 -16.04 -4.12
CA VAL A 87 -3.60 -16.12 -5.22
C VAL A 87 -5.05 -16.35 -4.77
N THR A 88 -5.24 -17.05 -3.65
CA THR A 88 -6.54 -17.37 -3.02
C THR A 88 -6.98 -16.32 -1.98
N SER A 89 -6.11 -15.38 -1.62
CA SER A 89 -6.35 -14.33 -0.62
C SER A 89 -6.65 -14.84 0.80
N ASP A 90 -6.31 -16.10 1.08
CA ASP A 90 -6.45 -16.76 2.39
C ASP A 90 -5.14 -16.75 3.19
N GLN A 91 -4.02 -16.33 2.57
CA GLN A 91 -2.73 -16.24 3.21
C GLN A 91 -1.97 -15.02 2.71
N GLY A 92 -1.14 -14.45 3.58
CA GLY A 92 -0.23 -13.39 3.20
C GLY A 92 0.32 -12.63 4.40
N PHE A 93 0.62 -11.35 4.19
CA PHE A 93 1.23 -10.49 5.19
C PHE A 93 0.59 -9.11 5.20
N GLU A 94 0.46 -8.54 6.40
CA GLU A 94 0.18 -7.13 6.62
C GLU A 94 1.46 -6.43 7.06
N ILE A 95 1.68 -5.23 6.52
CA ILE A 95 2.79 -4.36 6.87
C ILE A 95 2.18 -3.01 7.24
N ASN A 96 2.11 -2.72 8.54
CA ASN A 96 1.58 -1.45 9.03
C ASN A 96 2.66 -0.36 8.99
N ALA A 97 3.14 -0.09 7.78
CA ALA A 97 4.17 0.88 7.47
C ALA A 97 4.16 1.25 5.98
N GLY A 98 4.73 2.39 5.66
CA GLY A 98 4.93 2.84 4.28
C GLY A 98 5.89 4.03 4.22
N GLY A 99 5.48 5.14 3.61
CA GLY A 99 6.40 6.23 3.27
C GLY A 99 7.04 6.92 4.47
N ASP A 100 6.31 7.10 5.57
CA ASP A 100 6.86 7.71 6.79
C ASP A 100 7.92 6.82 7.46
N GLU A 101 7.66 5.51 7.54
CA GLU A 101 8.60 4.52 8.06
C GLU A 101 9.79 4.33 7.13
N CYS A 102 9.57 4.33 5.81
CA CYS A 102 10.65 4.35 4.84
C CYS A 102 11.52 5.60 5.03
N ARG A 103 10.94 6.80 5.14
CA ARG A 103 11.72 8.02 5.42
C ARG A 103 12.59 7.88 6.67
N LYS A 104 12.04 7.32 7.75
CA LYS A 104 12.78 7.10 9.00
C LYS A 104 13.86 6.02 8.87
N ALA A 105 13.58 4.93 8.16
CA ALA A 105 14.57 3.88 7.91
C ALA A 105 15.79 4.40 7.14
N GLY A 106 15.61 5.42 6.28
CA GLY A 106 16.67 6.00 5.45
C GLY A 106 17.71 6.79 6.23
N THR A 107 17.45 7.10 7.49
CA THR A 107 18.43 7.77 8.38
C THR A 107 19.19 6.78 9.26
N MET A 108 18.90 5.48 9.15
CA MET A 108 19.52 4.43 9.96
C MET A 108 20.65 3.75 9.20
N LYS A 109 21.54 3.05 9.92
CA LYS A 109 22.50 2.12 9.29
C LYS A 109 21.77 0.90 8.73
N ASP A 110 22.34 0.25 7.73
CA ASP A 110 21.69 -0.83 6.97
C ASP A 110 21.02 -1.92 7.82
N GLU A 111 21.75 -2.48 8.79
CA GLU A 111 21.22 -3.54 9.68
C GLU A 111 20.07 -3.03 10.56
N GLN A 112 20.22 -1.81 11.10
CA GLN A 112 19.18 -1.16 11.90
C GLN A 112 17.94 -0.86 11.06
N ALA A 113 18.13 -0.37 9.83
CA ALA A 113 17.07 -0.09 8.89
C ALA A 113 16.31 -1.36 8.49
N ARG A 114 17.04 -2.48 8.28
CA ARG A 114 16.43 -3.78 8.00
C ARG A 114 15.59 -4.25 9.18
N THR A 115 16.15 -4.32 10.38
CA THR A 115 15.43 -4.73 11.60
C THR A 115 14.21 -3.85 11.87
N TYR A 116 14.35 -2.54 11.66
CA TYR A 116 13.23 -1.61 11.79
C TYR A 116 12.12 -1.93 10.79
N ARG A 117 12.43 -2.13 9.49
CA ARG A 117 11.42 -2.48 8.48
C ARG A 117 10.75 -3.82 8.74
N THR A 118 11.50 -4.85 9.09
CA THR A 118 10.94 -6.20 9.31
C THR A 118 10.03 -6.25 10.52
N SER A 119 10.22 -5.37 11.51
CA SER A 119 9.34 -5.28 12.69
C SER A 119 7.88 -4.93 12.39
N PHE A 120 7.59 -4.39 11.19
CA PHE A 120 6.23 -4.06 10.77
C PHE A 120 5.50 -5.19 10.06
N ILE A 121 6.21 -6.27 9.70
CA ILE A 121 5.66 -7.38 8.90
C ILE A 121 5.00 -8.39 9.84
N LYS A 122 3.73 -8.70 9.57
CA LYS A 122 2.95 -9.69 10.32
C LYS A 122 2.21 -10.61 9.35
N PRO A 123 2.08 -11.92 9.63
CA PRO A 123 1.17 -12.77 8.89
C PRO A 123 -0.27 -12.24 8.99
N LEU A 124 -1.04 -12.37 7.91
CA LEU A 124 -2.50 -12.17 7.96
C LEU A 124 -3.13 -13.21 8.89
N GLN A 125 -3.99 -12.75 9.80
CA GLN A 125 -4.78 -13.58 10.71
C GLN A 125 -6.12 -13.95 10.08
#